data_AF-A0A7V6NN75-F1
#
_entry.id   AF-A0A7V6NN75-F1
#
_cell.length_a   1.000
_cell.length_b   1.000
_cell.length_c   1.000
_cell.angle_alpha   90.00
_cell.angle_beta   90.00
_cell.angle_gamma   90.00
#
_symmetry.space_group_name_H-M   'P 1'
#
loop_
_entity.id
_entity.type
_entity.pdbx_description
1 polymer ?
#
loop_
_entity_poly.entity_id
_entity_poly.type
_entity_poly.pdbx_seq_one_letter_code
_entity_poly.pdbx_strand_id
1 'polypeptide(L)' 'MENIEGNQKLNRIRLETEDYEMELAIRKLGNPADILGKLYKLRGNKDLSDEEKNEEVKKIIAEYLR' A
#
# COMPACT_ATOMS: atom_id res chain seq x y z
N MET A 1 1.03 18.78 19.58
CA MET A 1 1.15 17.41 19.06
C MET A 1 0.60 17.44 17.66
N GLU A 2 1.48 17.43 16.66
CA GLU A 2 1.09 17.45 15.25
C GLU A 2 0.62 16.04 14.87
N ASN A 3 -0.68 15.90 14.59
CA ASN A 3 -1.23 14.67 14.02
C ASN A 3 -0.78 14.59 12.55
N ILE A 4 0.27 13.83 12.29
CA ILE A 4 0.66 13.40 10.95
C ILE A 4 -0.23 12.19 10.60
N GLU A 5 -1.53 12.40 10.43
CA GLU A 5 -2.36 11.44 9.73
C GLU A 5 -2.02 11.55 8.24
N GLY A 6 -1.15 10.64 7.79
CA GLY A 6 -0.87 10.47 6.38
C GLY A 6 -2.18 10.32 5.62
N ASN A 7 -2.44 11.29 4.76
CA ASN A 7 -3.65 11.42 3.94
C ASN A 7 -3.70 10.25 2.93
N GLN A 8 -4.07 9.05 3.39
CA GLN A 8 -4.30 7.90 2.51
C GLN A 8 -5.44 8.31 1.59
N LYS A 9 -5.18 8.36 0.27
CA LYS A 9 -6.20 8.70 -0.73
C LYS A 9 -7.27 7.59 -0.75
N LEU A 10 -8.26 7.76 0.11
CA LEU A 10 -9.49 6.98 0.12
C LEU A 10 -10.36 7.46 -1.04
N ASN A 11 -10.63 6.56 -1.98
CA ASN A 11 -11.66 6.81 -2.98
C ASN A 11 -13.02 6.57 -2.32
N ARG A 12 -13.82 7.62 -2.23
CA ARG A 12 -15.20 7.54 -1.75
C ARG A 12 -16.13 7.48 -2.95
N ILE A 13 -16.96 6.44 -3.01
CA ILE A 13 -18.02 6.30 -4.01
C ILE A 13 -19.34 6.41 -3.25
N ARG A 14 -20.13 7.43 -3.58
CA ARG A 14 -21.49 7.59 -3.05
C ARG A 14 -22.48 7.12 -4.10
N LEU A 15 -23.38 6.24 -3.71
CA LEU A 15 -24.47 5.74 -4.53
C LEU A 15 -25.79 6.08 -3.83
N GLU A 16 -26.63 6.84 -4.52
CA GLU A 16 -27.97 7.18 -4.04
C GLU A 16 -29.00 6.63 -5.03
N THR A 17 -30.02 5.97 -4.49
CA THR A 17 -31.23 5.50 -5.18
C THR A 17 -32.43 6.00 -4.38
N GLU A 18 -33.64 5.94 -4.94
CA GLU A 18 -34.85 6.40 -4.23
C GLU A 18 -35.07 5.70 -2.88
N ASP A 19 -34.62 4.45 -2.77
CA ASP A 19 -34.84 3.61 -1.58
C ASP A 19 -33.59 3.46 -0.67
N TYR A 20 -32.40 3.80 -1.16
CA TYR A 20 -31.13 3.55 -0.44
C TYR A 20 -30.04 4.57 -0.72
N GLU A 21 -29.27 4.87 0.32
CA GLU A 21 -27.99 5.59 0.26
C GLU A 21 -26.86 4.67 0.74
N MET A 22 -25.78 4.60 -0.05
CA MET A 22 -24.58 3.84 0.28
C MET A 22 -23.31 4.67 0.04
N GLU A 23 -22.39 4.66 1.02
CA GLU A 23 -21.04 5.20 0.87
C GLU A 23 -20.01 4.06 0.95
N LEU A 24 -19.22 3.90 -0.11
CA LEU A 24 -18.12 2.93 -0.18
C LEU A 24 -16.79 3.67 -0.03
N ALA A 25 -16.05 3.35 1.02
CA ALA A 25 -14.70 3.84 1.25
C ALA A 25 -13.68 2.78 0.78
N ILE A 26 -13.13 2.95 -0.42
CA ILE A 26 -12.17 2.02 -1.00
C ILE A 26 -10.76 2.55 -0.76
N ARG A 27 -9.96 1.79 0.00
CA ARG A 27 -8.50 2.00 0.04
C ARG A 27 -7.90 1.52 -1.27
N LYS A 28 -7.29 2.44 -2.01
CA LYS A 28 -6.55 2.07 -3.22
C LYS A 28 -5.24 1.43 -2.76
N LEU A 29 -5.15 0.10 -2.87
CA LEU A 29 -3.86 -0.58 -2.75
C LEU A 29 -2.98 -0.13 -3.92
N GLY A 30 -1.66 -0.10 -3.73
CA GLY A 30 -0.71 0.17 -4.81
C GLY A 30 -0.86 -0.83 -5.98
N ASN A 31 -0.07 -0.67 -7.04
CA ASN A 31 -0.06 -1.67 -8.11
C ASN A 31 0.67 -2.95 -7.65
N PRO A 32 0.03 -4.13 -7.62
CA PRO A 32 0.67 -5.37 -7.19
C PRO A 32 1.90 -5.75 -8.03
N ALA A 33 1.91 -5.39 -9.33
CA ALA A 33 3.03 -5.67 -10.22
C ALA A 33 4.31 -4.91 -9.82
N ASP A 34 4.16 -3.68 -9.29
CA ASP A 34 5.28 -2.84 -8.88
C ASP A 34 5.97 -3.42 -7.64
N ILE A 35 5.20 -4.00 -6.71
CA ILE A 35 5.76 -4.71 -5.55
C ILE A 35 6.57 -5.92 -6.00
N LEU A 36 5.98 -6.74 -6.87
CA LEU A 36 6.61 -7.99 -7.32
C LEU A 36 7.95 -7.70 -8.00
N GLY A 37 8.02 -6.62 -8.78
CA GLY A 37 9.27 -6.12 -9.35
C GLY A 37 10.31 -5.73 -8.30
N LYS A 38 9.92 -5.00 -7.25
CA LYS A 38 10.81 -4.62 -6.14
C LYS A 38 11.32 -5.84 -5.37
N LEU A 39 10.44 -6.78 -5.01
CA LEU A 39 10.80 -8.01 -4.29
C LEU A 39 11.73 -8.91 -5.11
N TYR A 40 11.49 -9.01 -6.43
CA TYR A 40 12.35 -9.79 -7.33
C TYR A 40 13.77 -9.25 -7.37
N LYS A 41 13.92 -7.91 -7.47
CA LYS A 41 15.23 -7.25 -7.45
C LYS A 41 15.94 -7.45 -6.10
N LEU A 42 15.21 -7.31 -4.99
CA LEU A 42 15.76 -7.49 -3.64
C LEU A 42 16.29 -8.91 -3.42
N ARG A 43 15.55 -9.93 -3.89
CA ARG A 43 15.99 -11.33 -3.82
C ARG A 43 17.33 -11.55 -4.52
N GLY A 44 17.54 -10.90 -5.66
CA GLY A 44 18.77 -11.00 -6.44
C GLY A 44 19.95 -10.17 -5.90
N ASN A 45 19.72 -9.31 -4.91
CA ASN A 45 20.77 -8.48 -4.35
C ASN A 45 21.73 -9.32 -3.50
N LYS A 46 22.99 -9.39 -3.91
CA LYS A 46 24.04 -10.15 -3.21
C LYS A 46 24.81 -9.30 -2.19
N ASP A 47 24.60 -7.99 -2.21
CA ASP A 47 25.31 -7.03 -1.34
C ASP A 47 24.63 -6.89 0.03
N LEU A 48 23.42 -7.43 0.18
CA LEU A 48 22.64 -7.42 1.42
C LEU A 48 22.57 -8.81 2.05
N SER A 49 22.69 -8.84 3.37
CA SER A 49 22.40 -10.01 4.18
C SER A 49 20.91 -10.34 4.16
N ASP A 50 20.54 -11.54 4.63
CA ASP A 50 19.14 -11.94 4.72
C ASP A 50 18.35 -11.10 5.74
N GLU A 51 19.01 -10.64 6.81
CA GLU A 51 18.41 -9.73 7.79
C GLU A 51 18.14 -8.35 7.18
N GLU A 52 19.10 -7.81 6.41
CA GLU A 52 18.92 -6.54 5.71
C GLU A 52 17.81 -6.64 4.65
N LYS A 53 17.73 -7.76 3.93
CA LYS A 53 16.63 -8.04 3.00
C LYS A 53 15.29 -8.08 3.70
N ASN A 54 15.20 -8.68 4.87
CA ASN A 54 13.94 -8.72 5.63
C ASN A 54 13.47 -7.31 6.03
N GLU A 55 14.38 -6.42 6.42
CA GLU A 55 14.03 -5.02 6.70
C GLU A 55 13.57 -4.28 5.44
N GLU A 56 14.19 -4.52 4.29
CA GLU A 56 13.76 -3.95 3.02
C GLU A 56 12.38 -4.49 2.57
N VAL A 57 12.09 -5.78 2.79
CA VAL A 57 10.75 -6.34 2.53
C VAL A 57 9.69 -5.60 3.34
N LYS A 58 9.93 -5.35 4.64
CA LYS A 58 8.98 -4.61 5.49
C LYS A 58 8.70 -3.22 4.93
N LYS A 59 9.72 -2.51 4.45
CA LYS A 59 9.58 -1.19 3.81
C LYS A 59 8.75 -1.25 2.53
N ILE A 60 9.05 -2.22 1.65
CA ILE A 60 8.33 -2.41 0.38
C ILE A 60 6.84 -2.70 0.61
N ILE A 61 6.53 -3.57 1.58
CA ILE A 61 5.14 -3.91 1.91
C ILE A 61 4.42 -2.73 2.56
N ALA A 62 5.09 -2.00 3.46
CA ALA A 62 4.51 -0.80 4.07
C ALA A 62 4.19 0.28 3.04
N GLU A 63 5.03 0.45 2.01
CA GLU A 63 4.78 1.37 0.90
C GLU A 63 3.56 0.95 0.06
N TYR A 64 3.37 -0.35 -0.19
CA TYR A 64 2.22 -0.86 -0.93
C TYR A 64 0.88 -0.67 -0.22
N LEU A 65 0.89 -0.79 1.10
CA LEU A 65 -0.30 -0.68 1.95
C LEU A 65 -0.65 0.77 2.30
N ARG A 66 0.23 1.73 1.98
CA ARG A 66 0.00 3.17 2.20
C ARG A 66 -0.92 3.77 1.16
#